data_AF-A0A4Q3Y2C6-F1
#
_entry.id   AF-A0A4Q3Y2C6-F1
#
_cell.length_a   1.000
_cell.length_b   1.000
_cell.length_c   1.000
_cell.angle_alpha   90.00
_cell.angle_beta   90.00
_cell.angle_gamma   90.00
#
_symmetry.space_group_name_H-M   'P 1'
#
loop_
_entity.id
_entity.type
_entity.pdbx_description
1 polymer ?
#
loop_
_entity_poly.entity_id
_entity_poly.type
_entity_poly.pdbx_seq_one_letter_code
_entity_poly.pdbx_strand_id
1 'polypeptide(L)' 'MEQITASKHPIRPTDLAAAMEWSVPYASQVLGGKRPPSLITALNIFEKTGHRLGPLDGLSEEEINVVRKIAA' A
#
# COMPACT_ATOMS: atom_id res chain seq x y z
N MET A 1 -21.21 8.23 8.68
CA MET A 1 -20.10 7.25 8.66
C MET A 1 -19.93 6.85 7.21
N GLU A 2 -19.06 7.53 6.47
CA GLU A 2 -18.79 7.20 5.06
C GLU A 2 -17.95 5.94 5.00
N GLN A 3 -18.52 4.88 4.44
CA GLN A 3 -17.80 3.67 4.09
C GLN A 3 -16.90 3.99 2.90
N ILE A 4 -15.58 4.01 3.13
CA ILE A 4 -14.58 4.09 2.07
C ILE A 4 -14.64 2.76 1.33
N THR A 5 -15.38 2.74 0.22
CA THR A 5 -15.39 1.61 -0.70
C THR A 5 -13.99 1.51 -1.30
N ALA A 6 -13.25 0.46 -0.93
CA ALA A 6 -11.97 0.11 -1.52
C ALA A 6 -12.14 0.07 -3.04
N SER A 7 -11.65 1.10 -3.73
CA SER A 7 -11.83 1.24 -5.16
C SER A 7 -11.12 0.08 -5.84
N LYS A 8 -11.90 -0.74 -6.55
CA LYS A 8 -11.53 -1.97 -7.23
C LYS A 8 -10.67 -1.71 -8.49
N HIS A 9 -9.88 -0.63 -8.51
CA HIS A 9 -9.08 -0.21 -9.63
C HIS A 9 -7.59 -0.37 -9.27
N PRO A 10 -6.76 -0.93 -10.16
CA PRO A 10 -5.33 -1.01 -9.92
C PRO A 10 -4.75 0.40 -9.79
N ILE A 11 -4.05 0.65 -8.68
CA ILE A 11 -3.36 1.92 -8.43
C ILE A 11 -2.35 2.21 -9.56
N ARG A 12 -2.33 3.44 -10.07
CA ARG A 12 -1.35 3.82 -11.09
C ARG A 12 -0.05 4.27 -10.44
N PRO A 13 1.11 4.14 -11.11
CA PRO A 13 2.38 4.64 -10.59
C PRO A 13 2.37 6.13 -10.21
N THR A 14 1.61 6.96 -10.92
CA THR A 14 1.45 8.39 -10.60
C THR A 14 0.71 8.63 -9.29
N ASP A 15 -0.31 7.82 -9.00
CA ASP A 15 -1.13 7.96 -7.80
C ASP A 15 -0.32 7.54 -6.57
N LEU A 16 0.40 6.42 -6.67
CA LEU A 16 1.31 5.98 -5.61
C LEU A 16 2.46 6.97 -5.39
N ALA A 17 3.03 7.51 -6.46
CA ALA A 17 4.09 8.51 -6.37
C ALA A 17 3.62 9.77 -5.64
N ALA A 18 2.42 10.27 -5.97
CA ALA A 18 1.84 11.42 -5.29
C ALA A 18 1.56 11.12 -3.81
N ALA A 19 0.97 9.98 -3.48
CA ALA A 19 0.65 9.61 -2.09
C ALA A 19 1.90 9.43 -1.22
N MET A 20 2.97 8.83 -1.77
CA MET A 20 4.19 8.49 -1.04
C MET A 20 5.30 9.53 -1.17
N GLU A 21 5.07 10.62 -1.92
CA GLU A 21 6.09 11.63 -2.25
C GLU A 21 7.32 10.99 -2.91
N TRP A 22 7.08 10.04 -3.81
CA TRP A 22 8.11 9.32 -4.55
C TRP A 22 8.19 9.82 -5.99
N SER A 23 9.29 9.47 -6.67
CA SER A 23 9.34 9.59 -8.12
C SER A 23 8.44 8.54 -8.77
N VAL A 24 7.79 8.89 -9.89
CA VAL A 24 6.98 7.96 -10.69
C VAL A 24 7.75 6.69 -11.11
N PRO A 25 9.03 6.76 -11.53
CA PRO A 25 9.81 5.55 -11.83
C PRO A 25 9.96 4.63 -10.62
N TYR A 26 10.18 5.18 -9.42
CA TYR A 26 10.30 4.37 -8.20
C TYR A 26 8.98 3.70 -7.85
N ALA A 27 7.87 4.46 -7.87
CA ALA A 27 6.53 3.90 -7.66
C ALA A 27 6.20 2.79 -8.68
N SER A 28 6.58 2.97 -9.96
CA SER A 28 6.43 1.94 -10.99
C SER A 28 7.24 0.69 -10.69
N GLN A 29 8.46 0.81 -10.14
CA GLN A 29 9.27 -0.34 -9.75
C GLN A 29 8.69 -1.10 -8.56
N VAL A 30 8.08 -0.38 -7.62
CA VAL A 30 7.38 -0.96 -6.46
C VAL A 30 6.14 -1.74 -6.91
N LEU A 31 5.27 -1.11 -7.72
CA LEU A 31 4.08 -1.76 -8.25
C LEU A 31 4.39 -2.92 -9.20
N GLY A 32 5.48 -2.81 -9.97
CA GLY A 32 5.96 -3.87 -10.85
C GLY A 32 6.73 -4.98 -10.13
N GLY A 33 6.83 -4.97 -8.80
CA GLY A 33 7.50 -6.01 -8.01
C GLY A 33 9.03 -6.03 -8.10
N LYS A 34 9.64 -5.15 -8.90
CA LYS A 34 11.11 -5.04 -9.02
C LYS A 34 11.76 -4.54 -7.73
N ARG A 35 11.00 -3.78 -6.93
CA ARG A 35 11.40 -3.30 -5.59
C ARG A 35 10.28 -3.61 -4.60
N PRO A 36 10.25 -4.81 -3.99
CA PRO A 36 9.21 -5.14 -3.02
C PRO A 36 9.31 -4.20 -1.81
N PRO A 37 8.19 -3.62 -1.34
CA PRO A 37 8.20 -2.74 -0.19
C PRO A 37 8.49 -3.55 1.09
N SER A 38 9.19 -2.93 2.04
CA SER A 38 9.30 -3.46 3.41
C SER A 38 7.93 -3.49 4.11
N LEU A 39 7.81 -4.20 5.23
CA LEU A 39 6.56 -4.24 6.00
C LEU A 39 6.07 -2.83 6.38
N ILE A 40 6.96 -2.00 6.94
CA ILE A 40 6.65 -0.62 7.34
C ILE A 40 6.24 0.21 6.13
N THR A 41 6.94 0.05 5.00
CA THR A 41 6.59 0.75 3.76
C THR A 41 5.22 0.29 3.25
N ALA A 42 4.92 -1.00 3.28
CA ALA A 42 3.64 -1.54 2.84
C ALA A 42 2.47 -1.04 3.71
N LEU A 43 2.67 -0.97 5.03
CA LEU A 43 1.70 -0.37 5.96
C LEU A 43 1.45 1.10 5.62
N ASN A 44 2.50 1.89 5.39
CA ASN A 44 2.34 3.29 4.98
C ASN A 44 1.61 3.45 3.64
N ILE A 45 1.90 2.59 2.66
CA ILE A 45 1.18 2.59 1.38
C ILE A 45 -0.30 2.27 1.61
N PHE A 46 -0.60 1.25 2.41
CA PHE A 46 -1.98 0.88 2.73
C PHE A 46 -2.72 2.01 3.43
N GLU A 47 -2.12 2.67 4.42
CA GLU A 47 -2.73 3.81 5.11
C GLU A 47 -3.04 4.98 4.18
N LYS A 48 -2.13 5.29 3.24
CA LYS A 48 -2.29 6.44 2.35
C LYS A 48 -3.15 6.16 1.12
N THR A 49 -3.24 4.91 0.67
CA THR A 49 -3.84 4.57 -0.64
C THR A 49 -4.94 3.51 -0.55
N GLY A 50 -5.05 2.79 0.56
CA GLY A 50 -5.93 1.62 0.71
C GLY A 50 -5.44 0.37 -0.03
N HIS A 51 -4.31 0.44 -0.73
CA HIS A 51 -3.78 -0.69 -1.50
C HIS A 51 -2.85 -1.57 -0.67
N ARG A 52 -3.09 -2.87 -0.78
CA ARG A 52 -2.29 -3.94 -0.16
C ARG A 52 -1.16 -4.30 -1.12
N LEU A 53 0.09 -4.22 -0.67
CA LEU A 53 1.27 -4.56 -1.46
C LEU A 53 2.25 -5.39 -0.64
N GLY A 54 3.00 -6.26 -1.33
CA GLY A 54 4.08 -7.03 -0.74
C GLY A 54 3.59 -7.86 0.45
N PRO A 55 4.14 -7.67 1.67
CA PRO A 55 3.75 -8.45 2.84
C PRO A 55 2.29 -8.34 3.28
N LEU A 56 1.54 -7.34 2.77
CA LEU A 56 0.11 -7.17 3.09
C LEU A 56 -0.80 -7.80 2.03
N ASP A 57 -0.24 -8.32 0.93
CA ASP A 57 -1.02 -8.97 -0.11
C ASP A 57 -1.72 -10.22 0.44
N GLY A 58 -3.00 -10.38 0.13
CA GLY A 58 -3.84 -11.45 0.65
C GLY A 58 -4.34 -11.29 2.09
N LEU A 59 -3.90 -10.26 2.84
CA LEU A 59 -4.37 -10.03 4.22
C LEU A 59 -5.70 -9.29 4.27
N SER A 60 -6.55 -9.67 5.24
CA SER A 60 -7.75 -8.92 5.62
C SER A 60 -7.39 -7.61 6.34
N GLU A 61 -8.34 -6.69 6.45
CA GLU A 61 -8.09 -5.43 7.19
C GLU A 61 -7.88 -5.69 8.69
N GLU A 62 -8.55 -6.69 9.25
CA GLU A 62 -8.35 -7.14 10.62
C GLU A 62 -6.92 -7.67 10.82
N GLU A 63 -6.42 -8.47 9.88
CA GLU A 63 -5.05 -8.99 9.91
C GLU A 63 -4.02 -7.86 9.79
N ILE A 64 -4.23 -6.91 8.88
CA ILE A 64 -3.37 -5.73 8.73
C ILE A 64 -3.36 -4.89 10.02
N ASN A 65 -4.51 -4.75 10.69
CA ASN A 65 -4.59 -4.06 11.98
C ASN A 65 -3.81 -4.78 13.09
N VAL A 66 -3.78 -6.12 13.09
CA VAL A 66 -2.93 -6.90 14.02
C VAL A 66 -1.45 -6.68 13.71
N VAL A 67 -1.07 -6.77 12.43
CA VAL A 67 0.31 -6.54 11.97
C VAL A 67 0.81 -5.15 12.37
N ARG A 68 -0.03 -4.12 12.21
CA ARG A 68 0.27 -2.74 12.61
C ARG A 68 0.58 -2.61 14.10
N LYS A 69 -0.15 -3.33 14.96
CA LYS A 69 0.06 -3.30 16.42
C LYS A 69 1.36 -3.97 16.86
N ILE A 70 1.83 -4.95 16.10
CA ILE A 70 3.07 -5.68 16.40
C ILE A 70 4.29 -4.94 15.86
N ALA A 71 4.13 -4.21 14.75
CA ALA A 71 5.20 -3.47 14.08
C ALA A 71 5.48 -2.07 14.69
N ALA A 72 4.60 -1.59 15.57
CA ALA A 72 4.75 -0.34 16.33
C ALA A 72 5.58 -0.56 17.61
#